data_AF-A0A954MPS5-F1
#
_entry.id   AF-A0A954MPS5-F1
#
_cell.length_a   1.000
_cell.length_b   1.000
_cell.length_c   1.000
_cell.angle_alpha   90.00
_cell.angle_beta   90.00
_cell.angle_gamma   90.00
#
_symmetry.space_group_name_H-M   'P 1'
#
loop_
_entity.id
_entity.type
_entity.pdbx_description
1 polymer ?
#
loop_
_entity_poly.entity_id
_entity_poly.type
_entity_poly.pdbx_seq_one_letter_code
_entity_poly.pdbx_strand_id
1 'polypeptide(L)'
;MFRRNGLFVAVLILTFPSFCCAQGVLLTAKAIAAEKYADWTYGSATADKQIDCVQFVLAVSEVALSQTVDSKTRQRILISDLGAEEIANLPSLIASEDERIKGIQTALISIQRGEPIEPKDAKPGDLVQYWMQKSDGTWFGHAGILEQV
;
A
#
# COMPACT_ATOMS: atom_id res chain seq x y z
N MET A 1 -36.58 0.65 -12.52
CA MET A 1 -35.96 0.99 -11.23
C MET A 1 -34.46 0.73 -11.36
N PHE A 2 -33.68 1.74 -11.76
CA PHE A 2 -32.23 1.61 -11.97
C PHE A 2 -31.52 1.65 -10.61
N ARG A 3 -30.99 0.51 -10.14
CA ARG A 3 -30.06 0.48 -9.01
C ARG A 3 -28.68 0.90 -9.53
N ARG A 4 -28.25 2.13 -9.20
CA ARG A 4 -26.85 2.55 -9.29
C ARG A 4 -26.07 1.76 -8.25
N ASN A 5 -25.35 0.72 -8.68
CA ASN A 5 -24.27 0.15 -7.88
C ASN A 5 -23.13 1.17 -7.89
N GLY A 6 -23.10 2.04 -6.88
CA GLY A 6 -21.97 2.92 -6.63
C GLY A 6 -20.78 2.06 -6.22
N LEU A 7 -19.79 1.98 -7.10
CA LEU A 7 -18.47 1.48 -6.77
C LEU A 7 -17.87 2.43 -5.73
N PHE A 8 -17.89 2.05 -4.45
CA PHE A 8 -17.20 2.78 -3.40
C PHE A 8 -15.72 2.41 -3.48
N VAL A 9 -14.92 3.33 -4.01
CA VAL A 9 -13.47 3.24 -4.05
C VAL A 9 -12.95 4.18 -2.98
N ALA A 10 -12.52 3.64 -1.84
CA ALA A 10 -11.75 4.39 -0.87
C ALA A 10 -10.29 4.39 -1.33
N VAL A 11 -9.88 5.46 -2.00
CA VAL A 11 -8.50 5.70 -2.41
C VAL A 11 -8.01 6.86 -1.57
N LEU A 12 -6.99 6.60 -0.75
CA LEU A 12 -6.28 7.61 0.00
C LEU A 12 -4.80 7.48 -0.36
N ILE A 13 -4.22 8.58 -0.81
CA ILE A 13 -2.89 8.63 -1.41
C ILE A 13 -1.98 9.39 -0.41
N LEU A 14 -0.68 9.09 -0.37
CA LEU A 14 0.30 9.72 0.54
C LEU A 14 1.43 10.45 -0.20
N THR A 15 1.86 11.61 0.31
CA THR A 15 3.15 12.25 -0.04
C THR A 15 4.15 12.17 1.13
N PHE A 16 5.45 12.38 0.90
CA PHE A 16 6.52 12.33 1.91
C PHE A 16 7.02 13.76 2.23
N PRO A 17 6.95 14.25 3.49
CA PRO A 17 7.63 15.47 3.87
C PRO A 17 9.12 15.15 4.15
N SER A 18 10.02 15.82 3.44
CA SER A 18 11.50 15.76 3.55
C SER A 18 12.28 14.83 2.60
N PHE A 19 11.67 14.28 1.55
CA PHE A 19 12.47 13.79 0.42
C PHE A 19 12.32 14.69 -0.80
N CYS A 20 13.44 14.86 -1.50
CA CYS A 20 13.48 15.40 -2.84
C CYS A 20 12.57 14.53 -3.74
N CYS A 21 11.31 14.96 -3.85
CA CYS A 21 10.22 14.55 -4.74
C CYS A 21 9.73 13.09 -4.66
N ALA A 22 8.41 12.90 -4.66
CA ALA A 22 7.74 11.62 -4.95
C ALA A 22 8.33 10.90 -6.18
N GLN A 23 8.86 11.65 -7.14
CA GLN A 23 9.68 11.14 -8.25
C GLN A 23 10.80 10.17 -7.82
N GLY A 24 11.45 10.42 -6.69
CA GLY A 24 12.48 9.55 -6.12
C GLY A 24 11.95 8.19 -5.69
N VAL A 25 10.72 8.14 -5.15
CA VAL A 25 10.05 6.88 -4.79
C VAL A 25 9.70 6.08 -6.03
N LEU A 26 9.16 6.73 -7.07
CA LEU A 26 8.86 6.06 -8.34
C LEU A 26 10.11 5.53 -9.04
N LEU A 27 11.18 6.33 -9.09
CA LEU A 27 12.47 5.88 -9.65
C LEU A 27 13.06 4.72 -8.85
N THR A 28 12.97 4.78 -7.52
CA THR A 28 13.39 3.68 -6.64
C THR A 28 12.58 2.41 -6.90
N ALA A 29 11.25 2.53 -7.05
CA ALA A 29 10.38 1.41 -7.38
C ALA A 29 10.76 0.76 -8.73
N LYS A 30 11.01 1.58 -9.75
CA LYS A 30 11.45 1.10 -11.08
C LYS A 30 12.81 0.41 -11.03
N ALA A 31 13.78 0.99 -10.31
CA ALA A 31 15.10 0.40 -10.14
C ALA A 31 15.01 -0.96 -9.41
N ILE A 32 14.30 -1.02 -8.29
CA ILE A 32 14.11 -2.26 -7.53
C ILE A 32 13.39 -3.33 -8.37
N ALA A 33 12.35 -2.95 -9.10
CA ALA A 33 11.64 -3.88 -9.99
C ALA A 33 12.58 -4.46 -11.07
N ALA A 34 13.41 -3.63 -11.69
CA ALA A 34 14.31 -4.03 -12.77
C ALA A 34 15.55 -4.80 -12.29
N GLU A 35 16.10 -4.44 -11.14
CA GLU A 35 17.39 -4.98 -10.66
C GLU A 35 17.21 -6.18 -9.73
N LYS A 36 16.16 -6.17 -8.90
CA LYS A 36 15.97 -7.16 -7.85
C LYS A 36 14.85 -8.16 -8.14
N TYR A 37 13.78 -7.71 -8.81
CA TYR A 37 12.55 -8.49 -8.98
C TYR A 37 12.18 -8.76 -10.45
N ALA A 38 13.11 -8.59 -11.39
CA ALA A 38 12.82 -8.71 -12.83
C ALA A 38 12.35 -10.11 -13.25
N ASP A 39 12.83 -11.16 -12.57
CA ASP A 39 12.45 -12.56 -12.78
C ASP A 39 11.52 -13.11 -11.69
N TRP A 40 10.93 -12.22 -10.88
CA TRP A 40 10.02 -12.61 -9.80
C TRP A 40 8.57 -12.58 -10.27
N THR A 41 7.74 -13.38 -9.62
CA THR A 41 6.30 -13.45 -9.88
C THR A 41 5.51 -12.91 -8.71
N TYR A 42 4.23 -12.61 -8.93
CA TYR A 42 3.36 -12.16 -7.85
C TYR A 42 3.01 -13.31 -6.90
N GLY A 43 3.27 -13.12 -5.60
CA GLY A 43 2.97 -14.09 -4.54
C GLY A 43 3.78 -13.79 -3.28
N SER A 44 3.53 -14.46 -2.16
CA SER A 44 4.18 -14.11 -0.88
C SER A 44 5.40 -14.97 -0.55
N ALA A 45 5.72 -16.00 -1.36
CA ALA A 45 6.81 -16.94 -1.12
C ALA A 45 8.15 -16.44 -1.68
N THR A 46 8.89 -15.68 -0.88
CA THR A 46 10.22 -15.14 -1.27
C THR A 46 11.22 -16.23 -1.69
N ALA A 47 11.14 -17.44 -1.11
CA ALA A 47 11.99 -18.58 -1.48
C ALA A 47 11.79 -19.03 -2.93
N ASP A 48 10.59 -18.83 -3.47
CA ASP A 48 10.20 -19.21 -4.83
C ASP A 48 10.27 -18.01 -5.80
N LYS A 49 11.02 -16.96 -5.44
CA LYS A 49 11.09 -15.68 -6.16
C LYS A 49 9.70 -15.06 -6.36
N GLN A 50 8.89 -15.05 -5.30
CA GLN A 50 7.61 -14.36 -5.29
C GLN A 50 7.66 -13.13 -4.39
N ILE A 51 7.00 -12.07 -4.84
CA ILE A 51 6.77 -10.86 -4.05
C ILE A 51 5.35 -10.34 -4.24
N ASP A 52 4.71 -9.99 -3.13
CA ASP A 52 3.37 -9.40 -3.15
C ASP A 52 3.43 -7.86 -3.11
N CYS A 53 2.26 -7.24 -3.23
CA CYS A 53 2.14 -5.79 -3.29
C CYS A 53 2.67 -5.05 -2.05
N VAL A 54 2.40 -5.55 -0.84
CA VAL A 54 2.84 -4.89 0.40
C VAL A 54 4.31 -5.16 0.69
N GLN A 55 4.81 -6.34 0.34
CA GLN A 55 6.24 -6.66 0.39
C GLN A 55 7.06 -5.78 -0.57
N PHE A 56 6.55 -5.54 -1.77
CA PHE A 56 7.18 -4.65 -2.74
C PHE A 56 7.19 -3.19 -2.24
N VAL A 57 6.05 -2.67 -1.79
CA VAL A 57 5.95 -1.31 -1.23
C VAL A 57 6.86 -1.13 0.00
N LEU A 58 6.96 -2.14 0.87
CA LEU A 58 7.90 -2.14 1.98
C LEU A 58 9.35 -2.02 1.49
N ALA A 59 9.76 -2.85 0.52
CA ALA A 59 11.11 -2.83 -0.02
C ALA A 59 11.46 -1.45 -0.63
N VAL A 60 10.52 -0.87 -1.39
CA VAL A 60 10.68 0.49 -1.94
C VAL A 60 10.81 1.52 -0.82
N SER A 61 9.96 1.43 0.21
CA SER A 61 9.96 2.37 1.33
C SER A 61 11.27 2.34 2.11
N GLU A 62 11.82 1.15 2.40
CA GLU A 62 13.09 1.03 3.13
C GLU A 62 14.27 1.59 2.33
N VAL A 63 14.29 1.39 1.01
CA VAL A 63 15.33 1.97 0.15
C VAL A 63 15.17 3.49 0.04
N ALA A 64 13.95 3.99 -0.17
CA ALA A 64 13.69 5.42 -0.26
C ALA A 64 14.06 6.15 1.05
N LEU A 65 13.82 5.52 2.20
CA LEU A 65 14.20 6.06 3.51
C LEU A 65 15.68 5.86 3.86
N SER A 66 16.43 5.10 3.05
CA SER A 66 17.82 4.70 3.32
C SER A 66 18.00 4.03 4.70
N GLN A 67 16.98 3.32 5.17
CA GLN A 67 16.98 2.62 6.46
C GLN A 67 15.93 1.51 6.48
N THR A 68 16.18 0.48 7.29
CA THR A 68 15.14 -0.48 7.65
C THR A 68 14.16 0.15 8.63
N VAL A 69 12.86 -0.04 8.41
CA VAL A 69 11.85 0.40 9.37
C VAL A 69 11.81 -0.53 10.58
N ASP A 70 11.36 -0.04 11.73
CA ASP A 70 11.21 -0.86 12.93
C ASP A 70 10.15 -1.97 12.74
N SER A 71 10.16 -2.95 13.63
CA SER A 71 9.29 -4.14 13.52
C SER A 71 7.79 -3.80 13.52
N LYS A 72 7.36 -2.79 14.27
CA LYS A 72 5.96 -2.38 14.37
C LYS A 72 5.52 -1.70 13.08
N THR A 73 6.33 -0.79 12.56
CA THR A 73 6.11 -0.14 11.26
C THR A 73 6.08 -1.19 10.15
N ARG A 74 7.01 -2.14 10.15
CA ARG A 74 7.05 -3.26 9.20
C ARG A 74 5.75 -4.08 9.23
N GLN A 75 5.30 -4.48 10.42
CA GLN A 75 4.08 -5.27 10.57
C GLN A 75 2.85 -4.53 10.05
N ARG A 76 2.77 -3.22 10.31
CA ARG A 76 1.69 -2.35 9.83
C ARG A 76 1.69 -2.22 8.31
N ILE A 77 2.86 -2.01 7.68
CA ILE A 77 2.97 -1.95 6.21
C ILE A 77 2.49 -3.26 5.58
N LEU A 78 2.91 -4.39 6.16
CA LEU A 78 2.56 -5.72 5.68
C LEU A 78 1.12 -6.14 6.04
N ILE A 79 0.39 -5.34 6.83
CA ILE A 79 -0.95 -5.66 7.34
C ILE A 79 -0.95 -7.04 8.05
N SER A 80 0.20 -7.40 8.63
CA SER A 80 0.44 -8.73 9.22
C SER A 80 0.01 -8.81 10.69
N ASP A 81 -0.46 -7.71 11.26
CA ASP A 81 -0.96 -7.63 12.64
C ASP A 81 -2.47 -7.85 12.74
N LEU A 82 -3.16 -8.12 11.61
CA LEU A 82 -4.55 -8.57 11.62
C LEU A 82 -4.61 -10.06 11.96
N GLY A 83 -5.35 -10.41 13.00
CA GLY A 83 -5.67 -11.79 13.34
C GLY A 83 -6.74 -12.38 12.42
N ALA A 84 -7.00 -13.68 12.58
CA ALA A 84 -8.03 -14.37 11.81
C ALA A 84 -9.43 -13.78 12.00
N GLU A 85 -9.73 -13.27 13.21
CA GLU A 85 -11.00 -12.62 13.51
C GLU A 85 -11.13 -11.27 12.80
N GLU A 86 -10.08 -10.44 12.80
CA GLU A 86 -10.06 -9.19 12.05
C GLU A 86 -10.22 -9.43 10.55
N ILE A 87 -9.52 -10.44 10.02
CA ILE A 87 -9.63 -10.83 8.60
C ILE A 87 -11.05 -11.28 8.25
N ALA A 88 -11.69 -12.06 9.13
CA ALA A 88 -13.09 -12.46 8.94
C ALA A 88 -14.06 -11.26 8.96
N ASN A 89 -13.72 -10.22 9.74
CA ASN A 89 -14.50 -8.99 9.87
C ASN A 89 -13.99 -7.83 9.00
N LEU A 90 -13.17 -8.12 7.99
CA LEU A 90 -12.60 -7.12 7.09
C LEU A 90 -13.62 -6.14 6.48
N PRO A 91 -14.85 -6.55 6.07
CA PRO A 91 -15.85 -5.60 5.58
C PRO A 91 -16.21 -4.51 6.60
N SER A 92 -16.28 -4.86 7.88
CA SER A 92 -16.58 -3.91 8.95
C SER A 92 -15.42 -2.96 9.19
N LEU A 93 -14.18 -3.46 9.16
CA LEU A 93 -12.97 -2.64 9.30
C LEU A 93 -12.85 -1.62 8.15
N ILE A 94 -13.23 -2.02 6.93
CA ILE A 94 -13.27 -1.15 5.76
C ILE A 94 -14.35 -0.08 5.94
N ALA A 95 -15.56 -0.47 6.33
CA ALA A 95 -16.67 0.47 6.53
C ALA A 95 -16.40 1.49 7.64
N SER A 96 -15.65 1.11 8.69
CA SER A 96 -15.27 1.99 9.78
C SER A 96 -13.96 2.76 9.54
N GLU A 97 -13.35 2.62 8.35
CA GLU A 97 -12.05 3.19 8.02
C GLU A 97 -10.95 2.94 9.08
N ASP A 98 -10.92 1.72 9.63
CA ASP A 98 -10.01 1.33 10.70
C ASP A 98 -8.54 1.57 10.28
N GLU A 99 -7.74 2.18 11.16
CA GLU A 99 -6.35 2.52 10.86
C GLU A 99 -5.48 1.28 10.54
N ARG A 100 -5.89 0.10 11.02
CA ARG A 100 -5.14 -1.15 10.81
C ARG A 100 -5.15 -1.61 9.36
N ILE A 101 -6.24 -1.33 8.62
CA ILE A 101 -6.37 -1.72 7.21
C ILE A 101 -5.80 -0.66 6.23
N LYS A 102 -5.39 0.49 6.75
CA LYS A 102 -4.74 1.58 5.98
C LYS A 102 -3.25 1.31 5.75
N GLY A 103 -2.69 0.27 6.38
CA GLY A 103 -1.40 -0.32 6.02
C GLY A 103 -0.23 0.66 5.95
N ILE A 104 0.39 0.77 4.77
CA ILE A 104 1.49 1.69 4.48
C ILE A 104 1.17 3.14 4.86
N GLN A 105 -0.11 3.53 4.75
CA GLN A 105 -0.52 4.89 5.07
C GLN A 105 -0.31 5.24 6.54
N THR A 106 -0.97 4.47 7.41
CA THR A 106 -0.83 4.64 8.87
C THR A 106 0.62 4.45 9.30
N ALA A 107 1.33 3.49 8.70
CA ALA A 107 2.73 3.22 9.04
C ALA A 107 3.62 4.45 8.83
N LEU A 108 3.63 5.04 7.64
CA LEU A 108 4.52 6.16 7.32
C LEU A 108 4.13 7.47 8.01
N ILE A 109 2.83 7.72 8.19
CA ILE A 109 2.35 8.86 8.98
C ILE A 109 2.86 8.74 10.42
N SER A 110 2.75 7.55 11.02
CA SER A 110 3.13 7.35 12.44
C SER A 110 4.60 7.62 12.74
N ILE A 111 5.49 7.44 11.75
CA ILE A 111 6.92 7.71 11.87
C ILE A 111 7.34 9.06 11.27
N GLN A 112 6.38 9.93 10.93
CA GLN A 112 6.61 11.25 10.32
C GLN A 112 7.45 11.13 9.04
N ARG A 113 7.11 10.16 8.21
CA ARG A 113 7.68 9.96 6.87
C ARG A 113 6.63 10.00 5.78
N GLY A 114 5.35 10.21 6.10
CA GLY A 114 4.30 10.41 5.12
C GLY A 114 3.27 11.40 5.63
N GLU A 115 2.51 11.98 4.71
CA GLU A 115 1.36 12.85 4.96
C GLU A 115 0.19 12.42 4.06
N PRO A 116 -1.05 12.42 4.58
CA PRO A 116 -2.23 12.13 3.79
C PRO A 116 -2.43 13.19 2.71
N ILE A 117 -2.77 12.75 1.50
CA ILE A 117 -3.20 13.62 0.42
C ILE A 117 -4.55 13.19 -0.15
N GLU A 118 -5.25 14.17 -0.69
CA GLU A 118 -6.49 13.96 -1.41
C GLU A 118 -6.22 13.35 -2.79
N PRO A 119 -7.12 12.50 -3.32
CA PRO A 119 -6.91 11.90 -4.63
C PRO A 119 -6.67 12.88 -5.78
N LYS A 120 -7.27 14.07 -5.71
CA LYS A 120 -7.10 15.13 -6.71
C LYS A 120 -5.68 15.75 -6.72
N ASP A 121 -4.94 15.59 -5.63
CA ASP A 121 -3.61 16.17 -5.43
C ASP A 121 -2.50 15.12 -5.64
N ALA A 122 -2.89 13.89 -6.01
CA ALA A 122 -2.00 12.77 -6.25
C ALA A 122 -1.05 13.00 -7.42
N LYS A 123 0.16 12.50 -7.28
CA LYS A 123 1.25 12.63 -8.23
C LYS A 123 1.97 11.29 -8.42
N PRO A 124 2.69 11.12 -9.55
CA PRO A 124 3.60 10.00 -9.72
C PRO A 124 4.59 9.87 -8.55
N GLY A 125 4.69 8.66 -8.01
CA GLY A 125 5.53 8.31 -6.86
C GLY A 125 4.82 8.29 -5.53
N ASP A 126 3.58 8.79 -5.46
CA ASP A 126 2.79 8.68 -4.25
C ASP A 126 2.36 7.23 -4.01
N LEU A 127 2.16 6.89 -2.73
CA LEU A 127 1.78 5.55 -2.30
C LEU A 127 0.27 5.45 -2.13
N VAL A 128 -0.30 4.32 -2.52
CA VAL A 128 -1.73 4.04 -2.35
C VAL A 128 -1.95 2.70 -1.66
N GLN A 129 -2.93 2.65 -0.77
CA GLN A 129 -3.51 1.44 -0.23
C GLN A 129 -5.02 1.50 -0.48
N TYR A 130 -5.59 0.48 -1.09
CA TYR A 130 -7.03 0.44 -1.34
C TYR A 130 -7.61 -0.94 -1.08
N TRP A 131 -8.93 -0.93 -0.89
CA TRP A 131 -9.77 -2.12 -0.81
C TRP A 131 -10.88 -1.99 -1.82
N MET A 132 -11.09 -3.03 -2.62
CA MET A 132 -12.17 -3.09 -3.61
C MET A 132 -12.99 -4.35 -3.42
N GLN A 133 -14.31 -4.22 -3.55
CA GLN A 133 -15.19 -5.38 -3.56
C GLN A 133 -15.22 -5.96 -4.97
N LYS A 134 -14.97 -7.26 -5.09
CA LYS A 134 -15.10 -8.02 -6.33
C LYS A 134 -16.57 -8.32 -6.63
N SER A 135 -16.84 -8.74 -7.86
CA SER A 135 -18.21 -9.09 -8.30
C SER A 135 -18.84 -10.25 -7.51
N ASP A 136 -18.03 -11.12 -6.89
CA ASP A 136 -18.49 -12.22 -6.04
C ASP A 136 -18.74 -11.80 -4.57
N GLY A 137 -18.59 -10.50 -4.26
CA GLY A 137 -18.80 -9.95 -2.93
C GLY A 137 -17.57 -10.03 -2.02
N THR A 138 -16.50 -10.72 -2.43
CA THR A 138 -15.24 -10.78 -1.68
C THR A 138 -14.47 -9.46 -1.76
N TRP A 139 -13.66 -9.17 -0.74
CA TRP A 139 -12.80 -8.00 -0.72
C TRP A 139 -11.41 -8.33 -1.22
N PHE A 140 -10.84 -7.41 -1.99
CA PHE A 140 -9.46 -7.44 -2.46
C PHE A 140 -8.72 -6.21 -1.95
N GLY A 141 -7.60 -6.42 -1.29
CA GLY A 141 -6.69 -5.36 -0.87
C GLY A 141 -5.46 -5.29 -1.78
N HIS A 142 -4.99 -4.07 -2.04
CA HIS A 142 -3.75 -3.87 -2.78
C HIS A 142 -3.03 -2.60 -2.34
N ALA A 143 -1.71 -2.63 -2.42
CA ALA A 143 -0.84 -1.49 -2.22
C ALA A 143 -0.03 -1.22 -3.48
N GLY A 144 0.29 0.04 -3.75
CA GLY A 144 1.07 0.38 -4.94
C GLY A 144 1.74 1.74 -4.87
N ILE A 145 2.56 2.00 -5.88
CA ILE A 145 3.18 3.29 -6.15
C ILE A 145 2.56 3.82 -7.45
N LEU A 146 2.06 5.05 -7.45
CA LEU A 146 1.43 5.63 -8.62
C LEU A 146 2.47 5.94 -9.68
N GLU A 147 2.30 5.39 -10.88
CA GLU A 147 3.15 5.74 -12.02
C GLU A 147 2.60 6.96 -12.78
N GLN A 148 1.26 7.07 -12.87
CA GLN A 148 0.52 8.12 -13.56
C GLN A 148 -0.77 8.41 -12.78
N VAL A 149 -1.33 9.63 -12.93
CA VAL A 149 -2.56 10.11 -12.28
C VAL A 149 -3.46 10.78 -13.31
#